data_AF-A0A376KP50-F1
#
_entry.id   AF-A0A376KP50-F1
#
_cell.length_a   1.000
_cell.length_b   1.000
_cell.length_c   1.000
_cell.angle_alpha   90.00
_cell.angle_beta   90.00
_cell.angle_gamma   90.00
#
_symmetry.space_group_name_H-M   'P 1'
#
loop_
_entity.id
_entity.type
_entity.pdbx_description
1 polymer ?
#
loop_
_entity_poly.entity_id
_entity_poly.type
_entity_poly.pdbx_seq_one_letter_code
_entity_poly.pdbx_strand_id
1 'polypeptide(L)'
;MKLFLCCADNLISGNAFKLGDIITYRNGKKVEVMNTDAEGRLVLADGLIDASAQKPEMIIDAATLTGAAKTALGNDYHALFSFDDALAGRLLASASQENEPFWRLPAGGIPPQPAAV
;
A
#
# COMPACT_ATOMS: atom_id res chain seq x y z
N MET A 1 -3.34 19.01 8.41
CA MET A 1 -3.26 17.97 7.37
C MET A 1 -1.90 18.07 6.70
N LYS A 2 -1.18 16.95 6.51
CA LYS A 2 0.08 16.90 5.77
C LYS A 2 -0.11 15.96 4.57
N LEU A 3 0.51 16.28 3.44
CA LEU A 3 0.44 15.52 2.21
C LEU A 3 1.85 15.07 1.79
N PHE A 4 2.00 13.80 1.45
CA PHE A 4 3.25 13.22 0.96
C PHE A 4 2.99 12.60 -0.40
N LEU A 5 3.70 13.09 -1.44
CA LEU A 5 3.61 12.57 -2.80
C LEU A 5 4.95 11.92 -3.17
N CYS A 6 4.94 10.62 -3.38
CA CYS A 6 6.13 9.83 -3.68
C CYS A 6 6.24 9.64 -5.21
N CYS A 7 6.64 10.69 -5.91
CA CYS A 7 6.67 10.72 -7.38
C CYS A 7 7.99 10.18 -7.94
N ALA A 8 7.93 9.23 -8.87
CA ALA A 8 9.08 8.71 -9.61
C ALA A 8 8.64 8.09 -10.94
N ASP A 9 9.56 8.00 -11.90
CA ASP A 9 9.39 7.21 -13.12
C ASP A 9 10.09 5.85 -12.97
N ASN A 10 9.38 4.76 -13.27
CA ASN A 10 9.94 3.40 -13.27
C ASN A 10 10.41 3.04 -14.69
N LEU A 11 11.70 3.28 -14.99
CA LEU A 11 12.26 3.10 -16.34
C LEU A 11 13.47 2.17 -16.36
N ILE A 12 13.65 1.50 -17.48
CA ILE A 12 14.83 0.67 -17.77
C ILE A 12 15.99 1.58 -18.18
N SER A 13 17.13 1.45 -17.51
CA SER A 13 18.37 2.14 -17.86
C SER A 13 19.58 1.39 -17.29
N GLY A 14 20.80 1.78 -17.67
CA GLY A 14 22.02 1.28 -17.06
C GLY A 14 22.14 1.58 -15.55
N ASN A 15 21.37 2.55 -15.05
CA ASN A 15 21.31 2.93 -13.63
C ASN A 15 20.05 2.42 -12.92
N ALA A 16 19.21 1.59 -13.58
CA ALA A 16 18.02 1.04 -12.95
C ALA A 16 18.38 0.01 -11.85
N PHE A 17 17.51 -0.06 -10.83
CA PHE A 17 17.56 -1.10 -9.80
C PHE A 17 17.17 -2.46 -10.42
N LYS A 18 17.62 -3.54 -9.78
CA LYS A 18 17.63 -4.89 -10.35
C LYS A 18 16.92 -5.87 -9.44
N LEU A 19 16.54 -7.02 -10.01
CA LEU A 19 16.10 -8.16 -9.22
C LEU A 19 17.22 -8.62 -8.29
N GLY A 20 16.86 -8.88 -7.03
CA GLY A 20 17.79 -9.24 -5.95
C GLY A 20 18.44 -8.04 -5.26
N ASP A 21 18.22 -6.80 -5.72
CA ASP A 21 18.67 -5.62 -4.98
C ASP A 21 17.97 -5.58 -3.61
N ILE A 22 18.73 -5.26 -2.56
CA ILE A 22 18.21 -5.12 -1.20
C ILE A 22 18.14 -3.64 -0.84
N ILE A 23 16.92 -3.12 -0.77
CA ILE A 23 16.65 -1.74 -0.34
C ILE A 23 16.55 -1.71 1.18
N THR A 24 17.33 -0.83 1.83
CA THR A 24 17.26 -0.61 3.28
C THR A 24 16.59 0.73 3.57
N TYR A 25 15.46 0.69 4.27
CA TYR A 25 14.70 1.88 4.66
C TYR A 25 15.19 2.47 5.98
N ARG A 26 14.82 3.74 6.23
CA ARG A 26 15.18 4.50 7.44
C ARG A 26 14.66 3.89 8.74
N ASN A 27 13.58 3.10 8.67
CA ASN A 27 13.06 2.33 9.80
C ASN A 27 13.81 1.00 10.03
N GLY A 28 14.94 0.77 9.33
CA GLY A 28 15.77 -0.42 9.46
C GLY A 28 15.26 -1.66 8.72
N LYS A 29 14.09 -1.59 8.06
CA LYS A 29 13.57 -2.71 7.26
C LYS A 29 14.39 -2.87 5.99
N LYS A 30 14.67 -4.13 5.64
CA LYS A 30 15.34 -4.52 4.40
C LYS A 30 14.35 -5.26 3.51
N VAL A 31 14.27 -4.86 2.25
CA VAL A 31 13.37 -5.46 1.26
C VAL A 31 14.19 -5.92 0.08
N GLU A 32 14.14 -7.21 -0.22
CA GLU A 32 14.67 -7.77 -1.45
C GLU A 32 13.67 -7.53 -2.59
N VAL A 33 14.15 -6.95 -3.69
CA VAL A 33 13.32 -6.68 -4.86
C VAL A 33 13.26 -7.94 -5.73
N MET A 34 12.14 -8.65 -5.64
CA MET A 34 11.89 -9.86 -6.46
C MET A 34 11.06 -9.59 -7.71
N ASN A 35 10.48 -8.39 -7.83
CA ASN A 35 9.81 -7.92 -9.04
C ASN A 35 9.89 -6.38 -9.09
N THR A 36 10.51 -5.83 -10.13
CA THR A 36 10.69 -4.39 -10.31
C THR A 36 9.40 -3.65 -10.71
N ASP A 37 8.38 -4.37 -11.18
CA ASP A 37 7.03 -3.85 -11.50
C ASP A 37 6.12 -3.80 -10.26
N ALA A 38 6.67 -4.14 -9.09
CA ALA A 38 6.03 -3.94 -7.80
C ALA A 38 6.61 -2.71 -7.08
N GLU A 39 7.03 -1.67 -7.82
CA GLU A 39 7.74 -0.50 -7.29
C GLU A 39 6.86 0.43 -6.46
N GLY A 40 5.56 0.50 -6.75
CA GLY A 40 4.65 1.43 -6.04
C GLY A 40 4.69 1.26 -4.53
N ARG A 41 4.81 0.02 -4.02
CA ARG A 41 4.92 -0.24 -2.58
C ARG A 41 6.27 0.19 -1.99
N LEU A 42 7.31 0.24 -2.81
CA LEU A 42 8.64 0.65 -2.38
C LEU A 42 8.66 2.16 -2.10
N VAL A 43 8.11 2.96 -3.03
CA VAL A 43 8.02 4.42 -2.84
C VAL A 43 7.02 4.80 -1.73
N LEU A 44 5.89 4.08 -1.63
CA LEU A 44 4.93 4.30 -0.55
C LEU A 44 5.51 4.01 0.84
N ALA A 45 6.43 3.04 0.96
CA ALA A 45 7.04 2.72 2.25
C ALA A 45 7.78 3.93 2.85
N ASP A 46 8.52 4.70 2.04
CA ASP A 46 9.17 5.93 2.51
C ASP A 46 8.16 7.03 2.87
N GLY A 47 7.11 7.21 2.07
CA GLY A 47 6.03 8.16 2.39
C GLY A 47 5.30 7.82 3.69
N LEU A 48 5.06 6.52 3.94
CA LEU A 48 4.45 6.03 5.17
C LEU A 48 5.38 6.17 6.38
N ILE A 49 6.70 5.99 6.20
CA ILE A 49 7.69 6.29 7.25
C ILE A 49 7.61 7.77 7.65
N ASP A 50 7.56 8.68 6.66
CA ASP A 50 7.47 10.12 6.90
C ASP A 50 6.16 10.52 7.56
N ALA A 51 5.04 9.94 7.11
CA ALA A 51 3.72 10.15 7.70
C ALA A 51 3.66 9.65 9.14
N SER A 52 4.18 8.44 9.40
CA SER A 52 4.21 7.84 10.75
C SER A 52 5.06 8.65 11.73
N ALA A 53 6.18 9.21 11.28
CA ALA A 53 7.04 10.07 12.10
C ALA A 53 6.32 11.32 12.63
N GLN A 54 5.23 11.76 11.97
CA GLN A 54 4.41 12.88 12.43
C GLN A 54 3.50 12.53 13.61
N LYS A 55 3.37 11.24 13.96
CA LYS A 55 2.43 10.72 14.96
C LYS A 55 1.00 11.27 14.79
N PRO A 56 0.42 11.20 13.57
CA PRO A 56 -0.93 11.69 13.34
C PRO A 56 -1.97 10.77 13.99
N GLU A 57 -3.19 11.29 14.17
CA GLU A 57 -4.33 10.48 14.60
C GLU A 57 -4.71 9.41 13.57
N MET A 58 -4.50 9.70 12.28
CA MET A 58 -4.87 8.84 11.16
C MET A 58 -3.89 9.03 10.00
N ILE A 59 -3.64 7.94 9.27
CA ILE A 59 -2.90 7.94 7.99
C ILE A 59 -3.82 7.32 6.94
N ILE A 60 -3.91 7.97 5.78
CA ILE A 60 -4.60 7.45 4.60
C ILE A 60 -3.57 7.42 3.48
N ASP A 61 -3.35 6.26 2.88
CA ASP A 61 -2.61 6.10 1.63
C ASP A 61 -3.56 5.68 0.50
N ALA A 62 -3.27 6.13 -0.71
CA ALA A 62 -4.04 5.82 -1.90
C ALA A 62 -3.07 5.54 -3.06
N ALA A 63 -3.27 4.41 -3.74
CA ALA A 63 -2.45 4.01 -4.87
C ALA A 63 -3.17 3.04 -5.80
N THR A 64 -2.89 3.13 -7.09
CA THR A 64 -3.25 2.11 -8.09
C THR A 64 -2.29 0.92 -8.01
N LEU A 65 -2.29 0.23 -6.86
CA LEU A 65 -1.14 -0.58 -6.44
C LEU A 65 -1.07 -1.98 -7.07
N THR A 66 -2.22 -2.59 -7.35
CA THR A 66 -2.25 -3.97 -7.86
C THR A 66 -3.37 -4.19 -8.87
N GLY A 67 -3.10 -5.04 -9.86
CA GLY A 67 -4.14 -5.58 -10.73
C GLY A 67 -5.12 -6.50 -9.98
N ALA A 68 -4.71 -7.11 -8.86
CA ALA A 68 -5.54 -8.04 -8.09
C ALA A 68 -6.78 -7.36 -7.48
N ALA A 69 -6.65 -6.11 -7.00
CA ALA A 69 -7.79 -5.33 -6.53
C ALA A 69 -8.83 -5.13 -7.63
N LYS A 70 -8.37 -4.83 -8.86
CA LYS A 70 -9.22 -4.72 -10.04
C LYS A 70 -9.84 -6.05 -10.45
N THR A 71 -9.14 -7.17 -10.31
CA THR A 71 -9.71 -8.51 -10.53
C THR A 71 -10.85 -8.80 -9.55
N ALA A 72 -10.74 -8.35 -8.29
CA ALA A 72 -11.74 -8.60 -7.27
C ALA A 72 -12.97 -7.67 -7.37
N LEU A 73 -12.77 -6.41 -7.72
CA LEU A 73 -13.80 -5.36 -7.61
C LEU A 73 -14.17 -4.69 -8.94
N GLY A 74 -13.51 -5.06 -10.05
CA GLY A 74 -13.64 -4.35 -11.31
C GLY A 74 -13.06 -2.94 -11.24
N ASN A 75 -13.62 -2.03 -12.05
CA ASN A 75 -13.36 -0.58 -11.94
C ASN A 75 -14.46 0.14 -11.15
N ASP A 76 -15.40 -0.62 -10.58
CA ASP A 76 -16.63 -0.07 -10.02
C ASP A 76 -16.46 0.33 -8.55
N TYR A 77 -15.47 -0.22 -7.83
CA TYR A 77 -15.19 0.08 -6.43
C TYR A 77 -13.70 0.23 -6.14
N HIS A 78 -13.36 1.15 -5.24
CA HIS A 78 -12.04 1.19 -4.62
C HIS A 78 -11.89 0.12 -3.54
N ALA A 79 -10.72 -0.51 -3.46
CA ALA A 79 -10.40 -1.48 -2.42
C ALA A 79 -9.96 -0.78 -1.13
N LEU A 80 -10.72 -0.99 -0.04
CA LEU A 80 -10.36 -0.53 1.30
C LEU A 80 -9.69 -1.66 2.10
N PHE A 81 -8.51 -1.37 2.64
CA PHE A 81 -7.81 -2.24 3.59
C PHE A 81 -7.57 -1.46 4.88
N SER A 82 -7.83 -2.08 6.04
CA SER A 82 -7.56 -1.50 7.35
C SER A 82 -7.59 -2.60 8.41
N PHE A 83 -6.69 -2.50 9.39
CA PHE A 83 -6.75 -3.29 10.64
C PHE A 83 -7.69 -2.67 11.68
N ASP A 84 -8.07 -1.41 11.52
CA ASP A 84 -9.00 -0.69 12.40
C ASP A 84 -10.40 -0.69 11.76
N ASP A 85 -11.33 -1.41 12.39
CA ASP A 85 -12.72 -1.54 11.96
C ASP A 85 -13.51 -0.24 12.11
N ALA A 86 -13.25 0.53 13.17
CA ALA A 86 -13.94 1.79 13.42
C ALA A 86 -13.53 2.82 12.36
N LEU A 87 -12.24 2.88 12.03
CA LEU A 87 -11.74 3.73 10.95
C LEU A 87 -12.31 3.31 9.59
N ALA A 88 -12.32 2.01 9.29
CA ALA A 88 -12.91 1.51 8.05
C ALA A 88 -14.39 1.88 7.93
N GLY A 89 -15.15 1.72 9.02
CA GLY A 89 -16.57 2.10 9.07
C GLY A 89 -16.79 3.59 8.82
N ARG A 90 -15.95 4.46 9.40
CA ARG A 90 -15.99 5.92 9.16
C ARG A 90 -15.75 6.24 7.68
N LEU A 91 -14.77 5.61 7.05
CA LEU A 91 -14.49 5.84 5.62
C LEU A 91 -15.66 5.38 4.73
N LEU A 92 -16.24 4.20 5.00
CA LEU A 92 -17.39 3.71 4.24
C LEU A 92 -18.64 4.60 4.42
N ALA A 93 -18.83 5.16 5.61
CA ALA A 93 -19.90 6.13 5.85
C ALA A 93 -19.67 7.44 5.06
N SER A 94 -18.42 7.91 4.95
CA SER A 94 -18.07 9.06 4.10
C SER A 94 -18.27 8.73 2.61
N ALA A 95 -17.79 7.59 2.14
CA ALA A 95 -17.98 7.11 0.77
C ALA A 95 -19.46 7.08 0.36
N SER A 96 -20.34 6.60 1.26
CA SER A 96 -21.78 6.62 1.02
C SER A 96 -22.40 8.02 0.96
N GLN A 97 -21.86 8.99 1.71
CA GLN A 97 -22.35 10.38 1.69
C GLN A 97 -21.91 11.11 0.42
N GLU A 98 -20.69 10.85 -0.04
CA GLU A 98 -20.09 11.47 -1.23
C GLU A 98 -20.42 10.73 -2.54
N ASN A 99 -21.16 9.63 -2.46
CA ASN A 99 -21.50 8.77 -3.60
C ASN A 99 -20.26 8.24 -4.35
N GLU A 100 -19.21 7.90 -3.60
CA GLU A 100 -17.98 7.27 -4.12
C GLU A 100 -17.96 5.78 -3.71
N PRO A 101 -17.80 4.84 -4.65
CA PRO A 101 -17.90 3.42 -4.34
C PRO A 101 -16.61 2.86 -3.72
N PHE A 102 -16.72 2.36 -2.49
CA PHE A 102 -15.64 1.64 -1.80
C PHE A 102 -16.13 0.26 -1.33
N TRP A 103 -15.27 -0.75 -1.43
CA TRP A 103 -15.52 -2.07 -0.88
C TRP A 103 -14.35 -2.51 -0.01
N ARG A 104 -14.64 -2.97 1.21
CA ARG A 104 -13.61 -3.46 2.13
C ARG A 104 -13.19 -4.87 1.77
N LEU A 105 -11.89 -5.05 1.55
CA LEU A 105 -11.27 -6.37 1.39
C LEU A 105 -10.58 -6.79 2.70
N PRO A 106 -10.39 -8.10 2.95
CA PRO A 106 -9.70 -8.58 4.14
C PRO A 106 -8.26 -8.07 4.21
N ALA A 107 -7.90 -7.43 5.33
CA ALA A 107 -6.53 -7.04 5.65
C ALA A 107 -6.04 -7.93 6.80
N GLY A 108 -5.63 -9.16 6.48
CA GLY A 108 -5.15 -10.13 7.45
C GLY A 108 -4.08 -11.04 6.83
N GLY A 109 -3.12 -11.49 7.63
CA GLY A 109 -2.15 -12.49 7.20
C GLY A 109 -2.82 -13.84 6.97
N ILE A 110 -2.31 -14.61 5.99
CA ILE A 110 -2.52 -16.05 5.96
C ILE A 110 -1.94 -16.59 7.28
N PRO A 111 -2.66 -17.39 8.09
CA PRO A 111 -2.06 -18.03 9.25
C PRO A 111 -0.81 -18.79 8.80
N PRO A 112 0.30 -18.79 9.58
CA PRO A 112 1.53 -19.43 9.16
C PRO A 112 1.22 -20.84 8.68
N GLN A 113 1.59 -21.16 7.44
CA GLN A 113 1.49 -22.53 6.97
C GLN A 113 2.36 -23.38 7.89
N PRO A 114 1.87 -24.54 8.37
CA PRO A 114 2.71 -25.44 9.14
C PRO A 114 3.95 -25.73 8.31
N ALA A 115 5.13 -25.58 8.92
CA ALA A 115 6.39 -25.93 8.27
C ALA A 115 6.24 -27.34 7.69
N ALA A 116 6.49 -27.47 6.39
CA ALA A 116 6.54 -28.79 5.76
C ALA A 116 7.54 -29.64 6.56
N VAL A 117 7.05 -30.77 7.06
CA VAL A 117 7.82 -31.77 7.83
C VAL A 117 8.93 -32.34 6.96
#